data_AF-A0A7X7MMQ9-F1
#
_entry.id   AF-A0A7X7MMQ9-F1
#
_cell.length_a   1.000
_cell.length_b   1.000
_cell.length_c   1.000
_cell.angle_alpha   90.00
_cell.angle_beta   90.00
_cell.angle_gamma   90.00
#
_symmetry.space_group_name_H-M   'P 1'
#
loop_
_entity.id
_entity.type
_entity.pdbx_description
1 polymer ?
#
loop_
_entity_poly.entity_id
_entity_poly.type
_entity_poly.pdbx_seq_one_letter_code
_entity_poly.pdbx_strand_id
1 'polypeptide(L)'
;DGAGAAVFSAHQADKEGVLSAKLGGDGNLTDLLELANSGIRPNPNVPGRYITMQGNEVFKQAVRNMSECAVCALDRAGLTPHDVSLLIAHQANTRIIEAVAKRLDLPSEKVFINIADYGNTSAATIPIALCEALEQGRVKKDDVLVLVAFGAGLTWGALTLRWA
;
A
#
# COMPACT_ATOMS: atom_id res chain seq x y z
N ASP A 1 -0.89 -10.97 -12.99
CA ASP A 1 -1.64 -9.80 -13.50
C ASP A 1 -3.01 -9.75 -12.87
N GLY A 2 -3.63 -8.58 -12.81
CA GLY A 2 -4.97 -8.39 -12.25
C GLY A 2 -5.41 -6.94 -12.33
N ALA A 3 -6.69 -6.70 -12.03
CA ALA A 3 -7.26 -5.37 -11.93
C ALA A 3 -8.23 -5.33 -10.75
N GLY A 4 -8.32 -4.18 -10.10
CA GLY A 4 -9.36 -3.87 -9.12
C GLY A 4 -9.78 -2.42 -9.30
N ALA A 5 -11.01 -2.09 -8.92
CA ALA A 5 -11.58 -0.77 -9.12
C ALA A 5 -12.40 -0.33 -7.90
N ALA A 6 -12.61 0.98 -7.78
CA ALA A 6 -13.49 1.58 -6.80
C ALA A 6 -14.24 2.74 -7.44
N VAL A 7 -15.48 2.98 -7.00
CA VAL A 7 -16.29 4.14 -7.40
C VAL A 7 -16.40 5.08 -6.21
N PHE A 8 -16.03 6.34 -6.42
CA PHE A 8 -16.19 7.39 -5.42
C PHE A 8 -17.46 8.19 -5.72
N SER A 9 -18.28 8.39 -4.70
CA SER A 9 -19.46 9.26 -4.78
C SER A 9 -19.29 10.41 -3.81
N ALA A 10 -19.81 11.59 -4.15
CA ALA A 10 -19.86 12.70 -3.22
C ALA A 10 -20.70 12.28 -2.00
N HIS A 11 -20.16 12.47 -0.81
CA HIS A 11 -20.82 12.13 0.44
C HIS A 11 -20.69 13.31 1.41
N GLN A 12 -21.81 13.70 2.02
CA GLN A 12 -21.82 14.78 3.01
C GLN A 12 -21.79 14.16 4.41
N ALA A 13 -20.60 13.72 4.83
CA ALA A 13 -20.36 13.30 6.20
C ALA A 13 -18.95 13.73 6.63
N ASP A 14 -18.85 14.34 7.81
CA ASP A 14 -17.58 14.84 8.33
C ASP A 14 -16.65 13.73 8.86
N LYS A 15 -17.18 12.50 8.99
CA LYS A 15 -16.51 11.39 9.70
C LYS A 15 -16.49 10.06 8.95
N GLU A 16 -16.96 10.02 7.70
CA GLU A 16 -17.02 8.81 6.86
C GLU A 16 -16.28 9.07 5.54
N GLY A 17 -15.80 8.01 4.88
CA GLY A 17 -15.00 8.13 3.67
C GLY A 17 -13.52 8.40 3.97
N VAL A 18 -12.84 9.12 3.08
CA VAL A 18 -11.40 9.41 3.21
C VAL A 18 -11.18 10.45 4.30
N LEU A 19 -10.55 10.03 5.40
CA LEU A 19 -10.25 10.91 6.53
C LEU A 19 -8.94 11.68 6.31
N SER A 20 -7.93 11.01 5.76
CA SER A 20 -6.62 11.61 5.52
C SER A 20 -5.81 10.80 4.51
N ALA A 21 -4.79 11.46 3.94
CA ALA A 21 -3.78 10.80 3.13
C ALA A 21 -2.38 11.36 3.44
N LYS A 22 -1.38 10.52 3.22
CA LYS A 22 0.02 10.91 3.15
C LYS A 22 0.63 10.28 1.91
N LEU A 23 1.33 11.07 1.11
CA LEU A 23 2.04 10.64 -0.09
C LEU A 23 3.50 11.06 0.03
N GLY A 24 4.39 10.31 -0.61
CA GLY A 24 5.82 10.59 -0.64
C GLY A 24 6.53 9.90 -1.80
N GLY A 25 7.74 10.35 -2.07
CA GLY A 25 8.63 9.74 -3.05
C GLY A 25 10.04 10.30 -2.96
N ASP A 26 11.01 9.52 -3.44
CA ASP A 26 12.42 9.88 -3.51
C ASP A 26 13.03 9.39 -4.82
N GLY A 27 13.25 10.33 -5.74
CA GLY A 27 13.82 10.07 -7.07
C GLY A 27 15.29 9.67 -7.05
N ASN A 28 15.99 9.85 -5.92
CA ASN A 28 17.38 9.42 -5.78
C ASN A 28 17.53 7.90 -5.61
N LEU A 29 16.41 7.18 -5.44
CA LEU A 29 16.37 5.74 -5.18
C LEU A 29 15.78 4.95 -6.36
N THR A 30 15.73 5.56 -7.55
CA THR A 30 15.14 4.97 -8.77
C THR A 30 15.78 3.64 -9.15
N ASP A 31 17.10 3.52 -8.97
CA ASP A 31 17.91 2.35 -9.30
C ASP A 31 17.65 1.12 -8.39
N LEU A 32 16.91 1.30 -7.30
CA LEU A 32 16.53 0.19 -6.42
C LEU A 32 15.45 -0.71 -7.01
N LEU A 33 14.58 -0.16 -7.88
CA LEU A 33 13.52 -0.88 -8.57
C LEU A 33 13.17 -0.17 -9.88
N GLU A 34 13.64 -0.71 -11.00
CA GLU A 34 13.49 -0.09 -12.31
C GLU A 34 13.32 -1.09 -13.45
N LEU A 35 12.85 -0.59 -14.59
CA LEU A 35 12.97 -1.23 -15.88
C LEU A 35 13.74 -0.28 -16.80
N ALA A 36 15.04 -0.55 -16.99
CA ALA A 36 15.86 0.26 -17.87
C ALA A 36 15.28 0.27 -19.30
N ASN A 37 15.45 1.39 -20.00
CA ASN A 37 15.01 1.59 -21.39
C ASN A 37 13.51 1.40 -21.65
N SER A 38 12.63 1.48 -20.65
CA SER A 38 11.17 1.36 -20.82
C SER A 38 10.48 2.63 -21.35
N GLY A 39 11.22 3.58 -21.91
CA GLY A 39 10.70 4.89 -22.28
C GLY A 39 11.49 5.57 -23.40
N ILE A 40 11.30 6.88 -23.56
CA ILE A 40 11.80 7.64 -24.71
C ILE A 40 13.31 7.98 -24.67
N ARG A 41 14.02 7.59 -23.61
CA ARG A 41 15.46 7.86 -23.42
C ARG A 41 16.24 6.54 -23.24
N PRO A 42 16.37 5.71 -24.27
CA PRO A 42 17.11 4.45 -24.16
C PRO A 42 18.61 4.73 -24.00
N ASN A 43 19.25 3.98 -23.12
CA ASN A 43 20.69 3.86 -23.01
C ASN A 43 21.13 2.50 -23.59
N PRO A 44 21.78 2.48 -24.77
CA PRO A 44 22.17 1.24 -25.44
C PRO A 44 23.19 0.41 -24.65
N ASN A 45 23.88 1.01 -23.67
CA ASN A 45 24.86 0.33 -22.83
C ASN A 45 24.22 -0.42 -21.64
N VAL A 46 22.91 -0.26 -21.41
CA VAL A 46 22.20 -0.89 -20.30
C VAL A 46 21.17 -1.88 -20.85
N PRO A 47 21.15 -3.16 -20.42
CA PRO A 47 20.09 -4.10 -20.79
C PRO A 47 18.73 -3.63 -20.24
N GLY A 48 17.70 -3.55 -21.10
CA GLY A 48 16.39 -2.98 -20.73
C GLY A 48 15.19 -3.90 -20.93
N ARG A 49 15.38 -5.21 -20.75
CA ARG A 49 14.35 -6.21 -21.08
C ARG A 49 13.49 -6.64 -19.89
N TYR A 50 14.03 -6.54 -18.67
CA TYR A 50 13.40 -7.06 -17.46
C TYR A 50 13.55 -6.07 -16.31
N ILE A 51 12.60 -6.14 -15.37
CA ILE A 51 12.66 -5.36 -14.13
C ILE A 51 13.87 -5.84 -13.33
N THR A 52 14.66 -4.90 -12.83
CA THR A 52 15.76 -5.13 -11.89
C THR A 52 15.35 -4.59 -10.52
N MET A 53 15.82 -5.27 -9.45
CA MET A 53 15.45 -4.91 -8.09
C MET A 53 16.57 -5.25 -7.10
N GLN A 54 16.93 -4.28 -6.25
CA GLN A 54 17.80 -4.49 -5.09
C GLN A 54 16.95 -4.91 -3.87
N GLY A 55 16.57 -6.19 -3.83
CA GLY A 55 15.53 -6.68 -2.91
C GLY A 55 15.72 -6.35 -1.43
N ASN A 56 16.95 -6.39 -0.91
CA ASN A 56 17.23 -6.07 0.50
C ASN A 56 16.99 -4.59 0.81
N GLU A 57 17.43 -3.69 -0.08
CA GLU A 57 17.24 -2.25 0.10
C GLU A 57 15.78 -1.85 -0.12
N VAL A 58 15.13 -2.43 -1.13
CA VAL A 58 13.70 -2.28 -1.36
C VAL A 58 12.89 -2.72 -0.15
N PHE A 59 13.22 -3.86 0.47
CA PHE A 59 12.55 -4.31 1.70
C PHE A 59 12.66 -3.28 2.82
N LYS A 60 13.88 -2.77 3.09
CA LYS A 60 14.12 -1.78 4.16
C LYS A 60 13.33 -0.49 3.91
N GLN A 61 13.38 0.02 2.67
CA GLN A 61 12.67 1.24 2.27
C GLN A 61 11.15 1.05 2.34
N ALA A 62 10.63 -0.08 1.86
CA ALA A 62 9.20 -0.38 1.92
C ALA A 62 8.69 -0.38 3.36
N VAL A 63 9.30 -1.18 4.24
CA VAL A 63 8.84 -1.27 5.64
C VAL A 63 8.98 0.08 6.35
N ARG A 64 10.04 0.86 6.10
CA ARG A 64 10.21 2.20 6.68
C ARG A 64 9.13 3.16 6.21
N ASN A 65 9.07 3.37 4.91
CA ASN A 65 8.22 4.41 4.34
C ASN A 65 6.73 4.08 4.50
N MET A 66 6.32 2.81 4.37
CA MET A 66 4.93 2.41 4.59
C MET A 66 4.50 2.63 6.04
N SER A 67 5.30 2.21 7.03
CA SER A 67 4.96 2.40 8.44
C SER A 67 4.90 3.88 8.83
N GLU A 68 5.91 4.68 8.47
CA GLU A 68 5.93 6.12 8.75
C GLU A 68 4.74 6.84 8.08
N CYS A 69 4.41 6.44 6.84
CA CYS A 69 3.31 7.02 6.09
C CYS A 69 1.95 6.66 6.71
N ALA A 70 1.76 5.40 7.12
CA ALA A 70 0.55 4.94 7.81
C ALA A 70 0.32 5.67 9.15
N VAL A 71 1.37 5.80 9.97
CA VAL A 71 1.29 6.55 11.24
C VAL A 71 0.93 8.02 10.97
N CYS A 72 1.56 8.66 9.98
CA CYS A 72 1.27 10.04 9.63
C CYS A 72 -0.16 10.24 9.11
N ALA A 73 -0.69 9.30 8.34
CA ALA A 73 -2.08 9.34 7.89
C ALA A 73 -3.05 9.19 9.09
N LEU A 74 -2.81 8.22 9.98
CA LEU A 74 -3.61 8.05 11.19
C LEU A 74 -3.62 9.31 12.07
N ASP A 75 -2.44 9.87 12.35
CA ASP A 75 -2.28 11.08 13.16
C ASP A 75 -3.04 12.28 12.55
N ARG A 76 -2.96 12.46 11.23
CA ARG A 76 -3.72 13.50 10.50
C ARG A 76 -5.24 13.32 10.58
N ALA A 77 -5.70 12.08 10.77
CA ALA A 77 -7.11 11.77 10.99
C ALA A 77 -7.51 11.86 12.48
N GLY A 78 -6.58 12.20 13.38
CA GLY A 78 -6.81 12.20 14.83
C GLY A 78 -6.96 10.80 15.41
N LEU A 79 -6.35 9.80 14.78
CA LEU A 79 -6.45 8.38 15.13
C LEU A 79 -5.09 7.80 15.47
N THR A 80 -5.11 6.67 16.15
CA THR A 80 -3.93 5.88 16.52
C THR A 80 -3.97 4.50 15.86
N PRO A 81 -2.88 3.74 15.85
CA PRO A 81 -2.91 2.37 15.35
C PRO A 81 -3.94 1.46 16.06
N HIS A 82 -4.29 1.74 17.33
CA HIS A 82 -5.30 0.96 18.05
C HIS A 82 -6.71 1.10 17.45
N ASP A 83 -7.00 2.22 16.79
CA ASP A 83 -8.29 2.50 16.15
C ASP A 83 -8.46 1.75 14.82
N VAL A 84 -7.39 1.20 14.23
CA VAL A 84 -7.43 0.50 12.95
C VAL A 84 -8.22 -0.79 13.08
N SER A 85 -9.25 -0.97 12.26
CA SER A 85 -10.00 -2.22 12.12
C SER A 85 -9.30 -3.19 11.16
N LEU A 86 -8.76 -2.67 10.05
CA LEU A 86 -8.09 -3.50 9.04
C LEU A 86 -6.99 -2.72 8.30
N LEU A 87 -5.82 -3.35 8.19
CA LEU A 87 -4.69 -2.92 7.36
C LEU A 87 -4.73 -3.69 6.02
N ILE A 88 -4.76 -2.94 4.92
CA ILE A 88 -4.60 -3.48 3.56
C ILE A 88 -3.35 -2.86 2.95
N ALA A 89 -2.25 -3.61 3.04
CA ALA A 89 -0.99 -3.20 2.45
C ALA A 89 -0.88 -3.65 0.97
N HIS A 90 -0.01 -2.99 0.19
CA HIS A 90 0.43 -3.50 -1.10
C HIS A 90 0.96 -4.93 -0.96
N GLN A 91 0.44 -5.85 -1.77
CA GLN A 91 0.73 -7.28 -1.69
C GLN A 91 2.05 -7.60 -2.41
N ALA A 92 3.16 -7.06 -1.91
CA ALA A 92 4.48 -7.22 -2.51
C ALA A 92 5.20 -8.49 -2.02
N ASN A 93 5.15 -8.72 -0.72
CA ASN A 93 5.75 -9.85 -0.02
C ASN A 93 5.14 -9.92 1.39
N THR A 94 4.71 -11.11 1.82
CA THR A 94 4.13 -11.33 3.16
C THR A 94 4.99 -10.77 4.29
N ARG A 95 6.32 -10.92 4.20
CA ARG A 95 7.26 -10.41 5.21
C ARG A 95 7.26 -8.88 5.34
N ILE A 96 7.01 -8.15 4.25
CA ILE A 96 6.89 -6.69 4.28
C ILE A 96 5.59 -6.31 5.00
N ILE A 97 4.49 -6.97 4.64
CA ILE A 97 3.17 -6.72 5.23
C ILE A 97 3.20 -6.96 6.74
N GLU A 98 3.73 -8.10 7.17
CA GLU A 98 3.90 -8.45 8.58
C GLU A 98 4.81 -7.46 9.33
N ALA A 99 5.91 -7.02 8.71
CA ALA A 99 6.82 -6.05 9.32
C ALA A 99 6.17 -4.67 9.48
N VAL A 100 5.33 -4.25 8.52
CA VAL A 100 4.54 -3.01 8.62
C VAL A 100 3.50 -3.13 9.73
N ALA A 101 2.74 -4.24 9.77
CA ALA A 101 1.76 -4.50 10.82
C ALA A 101 2.40 -4.50 12.22
N LYS A 102 3.55 -5.16 12.37
CA LYS A 102 4.32 -5.17 13.62
C LYS A 102 4.76 -3.78 14.07
N ARG A 103 5.18 -2.91 13.13
CA ARG A 103 5.55 -1.52 13.45
C ARG A 103 4.37 -0.66 13.87
N LEU A 104 3.17 -1.03 13.43
CA LEU A 104 1.91 -0.40 13.84
C LEU A 104 1.30 -1.07 15.09
N ASP A 105 1.96 -2.06 15.68
CA ASP A 105 1.43 -2.85 16.81
C ASP A 105 0.06 -3.48 16.51
N LEU A 106 -0.14 -3.91 15.26
CA LEU A 106 -1.37 -4.56 14.82
C LEU A 106 -1.25 -6.09 14.94
N PRO A 107 -2.25 -6.76 15.54
CA PRO A 107 -2.32 -8.20 15.54
C PRO A 107 -2.71 -8.72 14.15
N SER A 108 -2.38 -9.98 13.85
CA SER A 108 -2.49 -10.53 12.49
C SER A 108 -3.93 -10.57 11.96
N GLU A 109 -4.93 -10.71 12.82
CA GLU A 109 -6.35 -10.65 12.46
C GLU A 109 -6.82 -9.27 11.97
N LYS A 110 -6.05 -8.20 12.21
CA LYS A 110 -6.30 -6.87 11.67
C LYS A 110 -5.53 -6.62 10.37
N VAL A 111 -4.95 -7.65 9.76
CA VAL A 111 -4.23 -7.55 8.49
C VAL A 111 -4.92 -8.41 7.44
N PHE A 112 -5.09 -7.87 6.24
CA PHE A 112 -5.59 -8.63 5.09
C PHE A 112 -4.43 -9.02 4.16
N ILE A 113 -4.33 -10.30 3.84
CA ILE A 113 -3.28 -10.89 3.00
C ILE A 113 -3.91 -11.89 2.05
N ASN A 114 -3.77 -11.67 0.74
CA ASN A 114 -4.19 -12.58 -0.33
C ASN A 114 -3.09 -12.79 -1.38
N ILE A 115 -1.85 -12.40 -1.07
CA ILE A 115 -0.71 -12.54 -1.98
C ILE A 115 -0.47 -13.99 -2.42
N ALA A 116 -0.88 -14.98 -1.61
CA ALA A 116 -0.76 -16.40 -1.95
C ALA A 116 -1.61 -16.80 -3.17
N ASP A 117 -2.72 -16.10 -3.41
CA ASP A 117 -3.68 -16.44 -4.45
C ASP A 117 -3.33 -15.76 -5.80
N TYR A 118 -2.78 -14.54 -5.75
CA TYR A 118 -2.55 -13.71 -6.95
C TYR A 118 -1.09 -13.29 -7.19
N GLY A 119 -0.23 -13.43 -6.20
CA GLY A 119 1.10 -12.82 -6.20
C GLY A 119 1.04 -11.29 -6.17
N ASN A 120 2.14 -10.65 -6.61
CA ASN A 120 2.23 -9.20 -6.68
C ASN A 120 1.66 -8.68 -8.02
N THR A 121 0.48 -8.07 -7.96
CA THR A 121 -0.21 -7.45 -9.11
C THR A 121 0.00 -5.93 -9.21
N SER A 122 1.08 -5.41 -8.62
CA SER A 122 1.45 -3.99 -8.62
C SER A 122 0.30 -3.09 -8.09
N ALA A 123 -0.15 -2.11 -8.88
CA ALA A 123 -1.22 -1.19 -8.49
C ALA A 123 -2.57 -1.87 -8.18
N ALA A 124 -2.81 -3.07 -8.72
CA ALA A 124 -4.07 -3.78 -8.52
C ALA A 124 -4.17 -4.48 -7.15
N THR A 125 -3.07 -4.62 -6.39
CA THR A 125 -3.10 -5.45 -5.18
C THR A 125 -4.06 -4.93 -4.12
N ILE A 126 -4.10 -3.61 -3.89
CA ILE A 126 -4.94 -3.00 -2.86
C ILE A 126 -6.43 -3.11 -3.23
N PRO A 127 -6.88 -2.70 -4.43
CA PRO A 127 -8.30 -2.80 -4.75
C PRO A 127 -8.78 -4.25 -4.86
N ILE A 128 -7.95 -5.21 -5.32
CA ILE A 128 -8.28 -6.64 -5.27
C ILE A 128 -8.46 -7.08 -3.80
N ALA A 129 -7.48 -6.80 -2.94
CA ALA A 129 -7.53 -7.15 -1.53
C ALA A 129 -8.71 -6.51 -0.78
N LEU A 130 -9.04 -5.26 -1.10
CA LEU A 130 -10.22 -4.58 -0.53
C LEU A 130 -11.53 -5.24 -0.98
N CYS A 131 -11.66 -5.59 -2.27
CA CYS A 131 -12.85 -6.28 -2.77
C CYS A 131 -13.06 -7.61 -2.03
N GLU A 132 -12.01 -8.42 -1.90
CA GLU A 132 -12.12 -9.71 -1.22
C GLU A 132 -12.35 -9.55 0.29
N ALA A 133 -11.75 -8.55 0.93
CA ALA A 133 -12.03 -8.26 2.33
C ALA A 133 -13.51 -7.92 2.55
N LEU A 134 -14.15 -7.23 1.62
CA LEU A 134 -15.59 -6.96 1.63
C LEU A 134 -16.40 -8.24 1.42
N GLU A 135 -16.07 -9.04 0.41
CA GLU A 135 -16.74 -10.33 0.11
C GLU A 135 -16.66 -11.32 1.28
N GLN A 136 -15.55 -11.30 2.02
CA GLN A 136 -15.33 -12.12 3.21
C GLN A 136 -15.91 -11.53 4.50
N GLY A 137 -16.58 -10.37 4.44
CA GLY A 137 -17.17 -9.70 5.62
C GLY A 137 -16.15 -9.20 6.64
N ARG A 138 -14.90 -8.97 6.21
CA ARG A 138 -13.80 -8.44 7.03
C ARG A 138 -13.85 -6.92 7.22
N VAL A 139 -14.65 -6.24 6.40
CA VAL A 139 -14.90 -4.80 6.47
C VAL A 139 -16.38 -4.56 6.76
N LYS A 140 -16.67 -3.72 7.74
CA LYS A 140 -18.02 -3.35 8.18
C LYS A 140 -18.17 -1.83 8.19
N LYS A 141 -19.41 -1.37 8.26
CA LYS A 141 -19.70 0.05 8.50
C LYS A 141 -18.96 0.55 9.74
N ASP A 142 -18.45 1.77 9.65
CA ASP A 142 -17.65 2.49 10.65
C ASP A 142 -16.23 1.95 10.90
N ASP A 143 -15.80 0.88 10.22
CA ASP A 143 -14.43 0.38 10.33
C ASP A 143 -13.41 1.40 9.84
N VAL A 144 -12.31 1.54 10.58
CA VAL A 144 -11.16 2.35 10.15
C VAL A 144 -10.21 1.45 9.37
N LEU A 145 -10.07 1.74 8.08
CA LEU A 145 -9.13 1.05 7.20
C LEU A 145 -7.88 1.90 6.99
N VAL A 146 -6.73 1.24 6.97
CA VAL A 146 -5.48 1.84 6.48
C VAL A 146 -5.08 1.11 5.21
N LEU A 147 -5.07 1.84 4.10
CA LEU A 147 -4.55 1.36 2.82
C LEU A 147 -3.15 1.92 2.65
N VAL A 148 -2.13 1.09 2.47
CA VAL A 148 -0.73 1.56 2.39
C VAL A 148 0.05 0.85 1.28
N ALA A 149 0.80 1.63 0.50
CA ALA A 149 1.53 1.15 -0.67
C ALA A 149 2.95 1.70 -0.72
N PHE A 150 3.80 0.97 -1.45
CA PHE A 150 5.15 1.35 -1.83
C PHE A 150 5.45 0.76 -3.22
N GLY A 151 6.23 1.46 -4.04
CA GLY A 151 6.60 0.98 -5.37
C GLY A 151 7.78 1.74 -5.99
N ALA A 152 8.03 1.44 -7.28
CA ALA A 152 9.10 2.05 -8.06
C ALA A 152 9.02 3.60 -8.05
N GLY A 153 10.18 4.25 -8.14
CA GLY A 153 10.30 5.70 -8.07
C GLY A 153 11.45 6.21 -7.20
N LEU A 154 11.63 5.80 -5.93
CA LEU A 154 10.67 5.07 -5.10
C LEU A 154 9.50 5.97 -4.70
N THR A 155 8.31 5.39 -4.60
CA THR A 155 7.08 6.10 -4.19
C THR A 155 6.38 5.33 -3.08
N TRP A 156 5.62 6.03 -2.24
CA TRP A 156 4.81 5.43 -1.19
C TRP A 156 3.63 6.30 -0.81
N GLY A 157 2.61 5.69 -0.23
CA GLY A 157 1.41 6.40 0.18
C GLY A 157 0.58 5.61 1.18
N ALA A 158 -0.15 6.32 2.02
CA ALA A 158 -1.12 5.77 2.95
C ALA A 158 -2.41 6.59 2.90
N LEU A 159 -3.53 5.90 3.02
CA LEU A 159 -4.88 6.44 3.09
C LEU A 159 -5.54 5.90 4.36
N THR A 160 -6.05 6.80 5.20
CA THR A 160 -6.91 6.42 6.33
C THR A 160 -8.35 6.69 5.92
N LEU A 161 -9.17 5.65 5.96
CA LEU A 161 -10.57 5.66 5.51
C LEU A 161 -11.46 5.17 6.65
N ARG A 162 -12.63 5.78 6.84
CA ARG A 162 -13.72 5.15 7.59
C ARG A 162 -14.75 4.61 6.62
N TRP A 163 -15.02 3.31 6.68
CA TRP A 163 -15.94 2.64 5.78
C TRP A 163 -17.40 3.07 6.07
N ALA A 164 -18.13 3.46 5.04
CA ALA A 164 -19.50 3.99 5.15
C ALA A 164 -20.57 2.91 4.99
#